data_AF-A0A8T5W2Z1-F1
#
_entry.id   AF-A0A8T5W2Z1-F1
#
_cell.length_a   1.000
_cell.length_b   1.000
_cell.length_c   1.000
_cell.angle_alpha   90.00
_cell.angle_beta   90.00
_cell.angle_gamma   90.00
#
_symmetry.space_group_name_H-M   'P 1'
#
loop_
_entity.id
_entity.type
_entity.pdbx_description
1 polymer ?
#
loop_
_entity_poly.entity_id
_entity_poly.type
_entity_poly.pdbx_seq_one_letter_code
_entity_poly.pdbx_strand_id
1 'polypeptide(L)'
;MKETIRLVVVLTLVCLIAALALAGVDRLTKEPRLEQKRLAHLKAIKSVLPLFNNDPLKDNKEIEGITFYLGKKKGEIIGVAFSSKGEGYSGFITIMMGVSPKDDSITG
;
A
#
# COMPACT_ATOMS: atom_id res chain seq x y z
N MET A 1 -34.21 9.50 -37.04
CA MET A 1 -34.58 9.69 -35.62
C MET A 1 -34.66 8.37 -34.84
N LYS A 2 -35.42 7.36 -35.30
CA LYS A 2 -35.57 6.06 -34.58
C LYS A 2 -34.24 5.30 -34.36
N GLU A 3 -33.36 5.27 -35.36
CA GLU A 3 -32.05 4.60 -35.27
C GLU A 3 -31.09 5.27 -34.28
N THR A 4 -31.08 6.60 -34.22
CA THR A 4 -30.25 7.37 -33.29
C THR A 4 -30.66 7.11 -31.84
N ILE A 5 -31.98 7.06 -31.59
CA ILE A 5 -32.54 6.73 -30.27
C ILE A 5 -32.17 5.29 -29.87
N ARG A 6 -32.27 4.34 -30.80
CA ARG A 6 -31.86 2.94 -30.58
C ARG A 6 -30.37 2.82 -30.20
N LEU A 7 -29.48 3.53 -30.89
CA LEU A 7 -28.06 3.56 -30.56
C LEU A 7 -27.79 4.11 -29.16
N VAL A 8 -28.44 5.21 -28.79
CA VAL A 8 -28.31 5.80 -27.45
C VAL A 8 -28.77 4.81 -26.37
N VAL A 9 -29.94 4.19 -26.55
CA VAL A 9 -30.46 3.21 -25.57
C VAL A 9 -29.52 2.02 -25.42
N VAL A 10 -29.04 1.45 -26.53
CA VAL A 10 -28.13 0.29 -26.50
C VAL A 10 -26.81 0.66 -25.80
N LEU A 11 -26.20 1.80 -26.14
CA LEU A 11 -24.96 2.24 -25.50
C LEU A 11 -25.14 2.46 -24.00
N THR A 12 -26.23 3.12 -23.60
CA THR A 12 -26.54 3.38 -22.19
C THR A 12 -26.69 2.07 -21.41
N LEU A 13 -27.34 1.07 -22.02
CA LEU A 13 -27.60 -0.22 -21.40
C LEU A 13 -26.31 -1.05 -21.25
N VAL A 14 -25.44 -1.05 -22.27
CA VAL A 14 -24.13 -1.70 -22.19
C VAL A 14 -23.23 -1.01 -21.15
N CYS A 15 -23.18 0.32 -21.13
CA CYS A 15 -22.45 1.07 -20.11
C CYS A 15 -22.96 0.79 -18.71
N LEU A 16 -24.29 0.71 -18.53
CA LEU A 16 -24.91 0.39 -17.24
C LEU A 16 -24.49 -0.99 -16.74
N ILE A 17 -24.55 -2.00 -17.62
CA ILE A 17 -24.13 -3.37 -17.28
C ILE A 17 -22.64 -3.40 -16.90
N ALA A 18 -21.78 -2.75 -17.69
CA ALA A 18 -20.35 -2.70 -17.42
C ALA A 18 -20.04 -2.00 -16.09
N ALA A 19 -20.71 -0.89 -15.79
CA ALA A 19 -20.55 -0.16 -14.54
C ALA A 19 -20.99 -0.99 -13.32
N LEU A 20 -22.12 -1.70 -13.42
CA LEU A 20 -22.61 -2.58 -12.36
C LEU A 20 -21.67 -3.77 -12.12
N ALA A 21 -21.17 -4.40 -13.19
CA ALA A 21 -20.21 -5.49 -13.09
C ALA A 21 -18.91 -5.02 -12.40
N LEU A 22 -18.35 -3.88 -12.84
CA LEU A 22 -17.14 -3.32 -12.25
C LEU A 22 -17.36 -2.93 -10.78
N ALA A 23 -18.49 -2.30 -10.44
CA ALA A 23 -18.80 -1.93 -9.06
C ALA A 23 -19.00 -3.15 -8.14
N GLY A 24 -19.59 -4.23 -8.67
CA GLY A 24 -19.74 -5.50 -7.96
C GLY A 24 -18.39 -6.13 -7.62
N VAL A 25 -17.51 -6.27 -8.63
CA VAL A 25 -16.15 -6.78 -8.45
C VAL A 25 -15.34 -5.87 -7.51
N ASP A 26 -15.46 -4.56 -7.66
CA ASP A 26 -14.73 -3.61 -6.83
C ASP A 26 -15.13 -3.74 -5.35
N ARG A 27 -16.43 -3.85 -5.06
CA ARG A 27 -16.93 -4.07 -3.69
C ARG A 27 -16.45 -5.38 -3.09
N LEU A 28 -16.54 -6.49 -3.82
CA LEU A 28 -16.10 -7.81 -3.34
C LEU A 28 -14.59 -7.84 -3.09
N THR A 29 -13.81 -7.15 -3.93
CA THR A 29 -12.35 -7.21 -3.87
C THR A 29 -11.77 -6.13 -2.94
N LYS A 30 -12.58 -5.20 -2.40
CA LYS A 30 -12.09 -4.08 -1.57
C LYS A 30 -11.50 -4.56 -0.24
N GLU A 31 -12.22 -5.41 0.48
CA GLU A 31 -11.78 -5.95 1.76
C GLU A 31 -10.50 -6.80 1.64
N PRO A 32 -10.42 -7.81 0.76
CA PRO A 32 -9.19 -8.59 0.62
C PRO A 32 -8.02 -7.73 0.11
N ARG A 33 -8.26 -6.69 -0.70
CA ARG A 33 -7.20 -5.76 -1.13
C ARG A 33 -6.60 -5.00 0.04
N LEU A 34 -7.40 -4.59 1.02
CA LEU A 34 -6.90 -3.86 2.20
C LEU A 34 -6.07 -4.78 3.09
N GLU A 35 -6.53 -6.01 3.33
CA GLU A 35 -5.77 -7.00 4.10
C GLU A 35 -4.47 -7.39 3.42
N GLN A 36 -4.51 -7.67 2.10
CA GLN A 36 -3.32 -8.01 1.33
C GLN A 36 -2.32 -6.86 1.30
N LYS A 37 -2.78 -5.60 1.17
CA LYS A 37 -1.91 -4.44 1.32
C LYS A 37 -1.27 -4.38 2.70
N ARG A 38 -2.04 -4.57 3.77
CA ARG A 38 -1.52 -4.60 5.15
C ARG A 38 -0.48 -5.71 5.34
N LEU A 39 -0.75 -6.91 4.83
CA LEU A 39 0.17 -8.05 4.88
C LEU A 39 1.44 -7.79 4.07
N ALA A 40 1.32 -7.19 2.88
CA ALA A 40 2.46 -6.80 2.06
C ALA A 40 3.32 -5.73 2.77
N HIS A 41 2.69 -4.73 3.39
CA HIS A 41 3.39 -3.73 4.21
C HIS A 41 4.11 -4.37 5.39
N LEU A 42 3.47 -5.29 6.12
CA LEU A 42 4.11 -6.04 7.21
C LEU A 42 5.27 -6.90 6.72
N LYS A 43 5.12 -7.56 5.57
CA LYS A 43 6.18 -8.37 4.97
C LYS A 43 7.36 -7.51 4.55
N ALA A 44 7.12 -6.34 3.98
CA ALA A 44 8.16 -5.38 3.61
C ALA A 44 8.93 -4.90 4.86
N ILE A 45 8.22 -4.51 5.93
CA ILE A 45 8.85 -4.11 7.20
C ILE A 45 9.67 -5.26 7.79
N LYS A 46 9.15 -6.49 7.78
CA LYS A 46 9.89 -7.70 8.21
C LYS A 46 11.10 -8.01 7.35
N SER A 47 11.10 -7.62 6.08
CA SER A 47 12.22 -7.87 5.16
C SER A 47 13.37 -6.91 5.37
N VAL A 48 13.08 -5.67 5.78
CA VAL A 48 14.10 -4.61 5.92
C VAL A 48 14.58 -4.42 7.36
N LEU A 49 13.84 -4.94 8.35
CA LEU A 49 14.21 -4.83 9.76
C LEU A 49 14.74 -6.15 10.33
N PRO A 50 15.76 -6.09 11.21
CA PRO A 50 16.23 -7.26 11.96
C PRO A 50 15.17 -7.73 12.97
N LEU A 51 15.30 -8.98 13.47
CA LEU A 51 14.32 -9.66 14.34
C LEU A 51 13.74 -8.77 15.45
N PHE A 52 12.51 -8.29 15.26
CA PHE A 52 11.75 -7.48 16.23
C PHE A 52 10.62 -8.29 16.89
N ASN A 53 10.18 -7.84 18.07
CA ASN A 53 9.15 -8.53 18.87
C ASN A 53 7.92 -7.64 19.15
N ASN A 54 7.76 -6.57 18.36
CA ASN A 54 6.69 -5.58 18.49
C ASN A 54 5.82 -5.52 17.21
N ASP A 55 4.70 -4.81 17.25
CA ASP A 55 3.88 -4.47 16.08
C ASP A 55 4.32 -3.11 15.49
N PRO A 56 5.19 -3.08 14.47
CA PRO A 56 5.74 -1.84 13.93
C PRO A 56 4.68 -0.97 13.25
N LEU A 57 3.51 -1.51 12.90
CA LEU A 57 2.40 -0.70 12.37
C LEU A 57 1.78 0.21 13.42
N LYS A 58 1.83 -0.18 14.71
CA LYS A 58 1.29 0.62 15.83
C LYS A 58 2.31 1.62 16.36
N ASP A 59 3.58 1.25 16.37
CA ASP A 59 4.68 2.12 16.75
C ASP A 59 5.25 2.83 15.53
N ASN A 60 4.46 3.74 14.97
CA ASN A 60 4.89 4.65 13.92
C ASN A 60 5.06 6.08 14.44
N LYS A 61 5.95 6.85 13.80
CA LYS A 61 6.09 8.29 13.99
C LYS A 61 6.06 8.97 12.63
N GLU A 62 5.30 10.04 12.54
CA GLU A 62 5.33 10.90 11.36
C GLU A 62 6.26 12.07 11.63
N ILE A 63 7.26 12.26 10.76
CA ILE A 63 8.19 13.37 10.81
C ILE A 63 8.24 13.95 9.40
N GLU A 64 7.93 15.24 9.24
CA GLU A 64 7.94 15.94 7.95
C GLU A 64 7.10 15.26 6.85
N GLY A 65 5.98 14.62 7.22
CA GLY A 65 5.10 13.92 6.27
C GLY A 65 5.60 12.53 5.85
N ILE A 66 6.69 12.03 6.45
CA ILE A 66 7.21 10.68 6.26
C ILE A 66 6.87 9.84 7.48
N THR A 67 6.23 8.68 7.26
CA THR A 67 5.93 7.71 8.32
C THR A 67 7.13 6.79 8.55
N PHE A 68 7.68 6.84 9.76
CA PHE A 68 8.74 5.97 10.27
C PHE A 68 8.13 4.88 11.14
N TYR A 69 8.43 3.62 10.85
CA TYR A 69 8.00 2.44 11.59
C TYR A 69 9.13 1.93 12.47
N LEU A 70 8.90 1.84 13.78
CA LEU A 70 9.94 1.49 14.75
C LEU A 70 9.91 -0.02 15.08
N GLY A 71 10.97 -0.73 14.69
CA GLY A 71 11.21 -2.11 15.13
C GLY A 71 11.79 -2.13 16.54
N LYS A 72 11.05 -2.66 17.51
CA LYS A 72 11.51 -2.82 18.89
C LYS A 72 11.71 -4.28 19.27
N LYS A 73 12.77 -4.55 20.04
CA LYS A 73 13.03 -5.85 20.67
C LYS A 73 13.32 -5.64 22.14
N LYS A 74 12.48 -6.22 23.01
CA LYS A 74 12.59 -6.09 24.49
C LYS A 74 12.67 -4.63 24.99
N GLY A 75 11.97 -3.71 24.34
CA GLY A 75 11.95 -2.29 24.72
C GLY A 75 13.02 -1.40 24.05
N GLU A 76 14.04 -1.99 23.42
CA GLU A 76 15.04 -1.24 22.64
C GLU A 76 14.64 -1.12 21.18
N ILE A 77 14.89 0.05 20.58
CA ILE A 77 14.74 0.28 19.14
C ILE A 77 15.93 -0.37 18.44
N ILE A 78 15.66 -1.39 17.63
CA ILE A 78 16.69 -2.15 16.91
C ILE A 78 16.74 -1.82 15.42
N GLY A 79 15.76 -1.07 14.91
CA GLY A 79 15.71 -0.64 13.52
C GLY A 79 14.53 0.28 13.25
N VAL A 80 14.68 1.15 12.25
CA VAL A 80 13.66 2.11 11.80
C VAL A 80 13.43 1.88 10.31
N ALA A 81 12.18 1.65 9.91
CA ALA A 81 11.81 1.52 8.51
C ALA A 81 11.02 2.75 8.04
N PHE A 82 11.32 3.29 6.87
CA PHE A 82 10.53 4.37 6.27
C PHE A 82 10.28 4.08 4.79
N SER A 83 9.22 4.69 4.25
CA SER A 83 8.90 4.58 2.83
C SER A 83 9.22 5.89 2.11
N SER A 84 9.89 5.77 0.96
CA SER A 84 10.17 6.90 0.07
C SER A 84 9.54 6.62 -1.30
N LYS A 85 9.04 7.68 -1.94
CA LYS A 85 8.38 7.62 -3.25
C LYS A 85 9.15 8.50 -4.22
N GLY A 86 9.63 7.92 -5.32
CA GLY A 86 10.33 8.62 -6.40
C GLY A 86 9.65 8.43 -7.75
N GLU A 87 9.93 9.30 -8.69
CA GLU A 87 9.50 9.14 -10.09
C GLU A 87 10.42 8.14 -10.81
N GLY A 88 9.82 7.19 -11.53
CA GLY A 88 10.50 6.23 -12.39
C GLY A 88 9.97 6.28 -13.82
N TYR A 89 10.53 5.45 -14.70
CA TYR A 89 10.24 5.47 -16.14
C TYR A 89 8.77 5.26 -16.50
N SER A 90 8.04 4.44 -15.73
CA SER A 90 6.63 4.10 -15.98
C SER A 90 5.70 4.52 -14.84
N GLY A 91 6.09 5.54 -14.08
CA GLY A 91 5.34 6.06 -12.94
C GLY A 91 6.13 5.97 -11.64
N PHE A 92 5.43 6.17 -10.53
CA PHE A 92 6.06 6.26 -9.21
C PHE A 92 6.55 4.91 -8.70
N ILE A 93 7.77 4.91 -8.16
CA ILE A 93 8.36 3.77 -7.47
C ILE A 93 8.35 4.08 -5.98
N THR A 94 7.70 3.22 -5.19
CA THR A 94 7.71 3.29 -3.73
C THR A 94 8.71 2.27 -3.21
N ILE A 95 9.68 2.73 -2.44
CA ILE A 95 10.72 1.91 -1.81
C ILE A 95 10.50 1.95 -0.29
N MET A 96 10.82 0.84 0.39
CA MET A 96 10.88 0.78 1.84
C MET A 96 12.32 0.52 2.24
N MET A 97 12.85 1.33 3.15
CA MET A 97 14.24 1.24 3.62
C MET A 97 14.26 1.09 5.14
N GLY A 98 15.07 0.15 5.63
CA GLY A 98 15.35 -0.11 7.03
C GLY A 98 16.75 0.37 7.41
N VAL A 99 16.86 1.11 8.51
CA VAL A 99 18.13 1.62 9.06
C VAL A 99 18.29 1.14 10.50
N SER A 100 19.48 0.66 10.85
CA SER A 100 19.84 0.28 12.21
C SER A 100 20.37 1.51 12.97
N PRO A 101 19.71 1.94 14.07
CA PRO A 101 20.21 3.05 14.89
C PRO A 101 21.46 2.70 15.72
N LYS A 102 21.90 1.43 15.74
CA LYS A 102 23.14 1.03 16.45
C LYS A 102 24.41 1.30 15.65
N ASP A 103 24.36 1.09 14.34
CA ASP A 103 25.55 1.11 13.48
C ASP A 103 25.42 2.08 12.29
N ASP A 104 24.35 2.89 12.26
CA ASP A 104 23.96 3.76 11.14
C ASP A 104 23.93 3.04 9.77
N SER A 105 23.71 1.72 9.82
CA SER A 105 23.81 0.83 8.68
C SER A 105 22.45 0.55 8.06
N ILE A 106 22.42 0.54 6.72
CA ILE A 106 21.23 0.17 5.95
C ILE A 106 21.03 -1.34 6.09
N THR A 107 19.90 -1.74 6.64
CA THR A 107 19.56 -3.15 6.90
C THR A 107 18.72 -3.76 5.77
N GLY A 108 18.08 -2.92 4.94
CA GLY A 108 17.36 -3.35 3.73
C GLY A 108 16.56 -2.23 3.07
#